data_AF-A0A447J9R1-F1
#
_entry.id   AF-A0A447J9R1-F1
#
_cell.length_a   1.000
_cell.length_b   1.000
_cell.length_c   1.000
_cell.angle_alpha   90.00
_cell.angle_beta   90.00
_cell.angle_gamma   90.00
#
_symmetry.space_group_name_H-M   'P 1'
#
loop_
_entity.id
_entity.type
_entity.pdbx_description
1 polymer ?
#
loop_
_entity_poly.entity_id
_entity_poly.type
_entity_poly.pdbx_seq_one_letter_code
_entity_poly.pdbx_strand_id
1 'polypeptide(L)'
;MPFSLEGDRMLVRSGRSRFSLSTLPAADFPNLDDWQSEVEFTLPQATMKRLIEATQFSMAHQDVRYYLNGMLFETEGSELRTVATDGHRLAVCSMPLEASLPSHSVIVPRKGVIELMRMLDGGENPLRVQIGSNNIRAHVGDFIFTSKLVDGRFPDYRRVLPKNPDKHLEAGCDILKQAFAAQQSSRMRNSAACVCTSVRISSKSPPITRNRKKRKRFWT
;
A
#
# COMPACT_ATOMS: atom_id res chain seq x y z
N MET A 1 -16.83 21.69 -24.72
CA MET A 1 -16.17 21.23 -25.96
C MET A 1 -17.14 20.30 -26.67
N PRO A 2 -17.59 20.60 -27.90
CA PRO A 2 -18.51 19.73 -28.60
C PRO A 2 -17.81 18.47 -29.13
N PHE A 3 -18.40 17.32 -28.90
CA PHE A 3 -18.03 16.04 -29.50
C PHE A 3 -19.26 15.43 -30.20
N SER A 4 -19.04 14.73 -31.32
CA SER A 4 -20.12 14.08 -32.09
C SER A 4 -19.63 12.78 -32.71
N LEU A 5 -20.49 11.77 -32.78
CA LEU A 5 -20.21 10.51 -33.45
C LEU A 5 -20.67 10.62 -34.92
N GLU A 6 -19.76 10.43 -35.86
CA GLU A 6 -20.05 10.35 -37.30
C GLU A 6 -19.53 9.01 -37.83
N GLY A 7 -20.44 8.07 -38.11
CA GLY A 7 -20.07 6.70 -38.49
C GLY A 7 -19.35 5.96 -37.36
N ASP A 8 -18.13 5.51 -37.61
CA ASP A 8 -17.23 4.80 -36.68
C ASP A 8 -16.16 5.71 -36.05
N ARG A 9 -16.35 7.04 -36.14
CA ARG A 9 -15.39 8.02 -35.63
C ARG A 9 -16.02 9.02 -34.67
N MET A 10 -15.35 9.23 -33.55
CA MET A 10 -15.63 10.33 -32.63
C MET A 10 -14.91 11.58 -33.13
N LEU A 11 -15.67 12.63 -33.42
CA LEU A 11 -15.14 13.94 -33.77
C LEU A 11 -15.10 14.83 -32.54
N VAL A 12 -13.92 15.41 -32.29
CA VAL A 12 -13.72 16.37 -31.19
C VAL A 12 -13.30 17.70 -31.79
N ARG A 13 -14.01 18.78 -31.42
CA ARG A 13 -13.71 20.14 -31.89
C ARG A 13 -13.40 21.07 -30.72
N SER A 14 -12.33 21.84 -30.85
CA SER A 14 -11.96 22.89 -29.90
C SER A 14 -11.36 24.08 -30.65
N GLY A 15 -12.10 25.19 -30.70
CA GLY A 15 -11.72 26.36 -31.50
C GLY A 15 -11.51 26.00 -32.97
N ARG A 16 -10.29 26.19 -33.47
CA ARG A 16 -9.89 25.86 -34.85
C ARG A 16 -9.36 24.43 -35.02
N SER A 17 -9.22 23.68 -33.92
CA SER A 17 -8.70 22.32 -33.91
C SER A 17 -9.82 21.29 -34.09
N ARG A 18 -9.59 20.31 -34.97
CA ARG A 18 -10.50 19.18 -35.20
C ARG A 18 -9.70 17.88 -35.12
N PHE A 19 -10.18 16.96 -34.30
CA PHE A 19 -9.63 15.62 -34.15
C PHE A 19 -10.66 14.58 -34.57
N SER A 20 -10.19 13.47 -35.12
CA SER A 20 -11.00 12.31 -35.50
C SER A 20 -10.39 11.07 -34.87
N LEU A 21 -11.15 10.42 -33.99
CA LEU A 21 -10.71 9.25 -33.23
C LEU A 21 -11.51 8.03 -33.70
N SER A 22 -10.85 6.93 -34.02
CA SER A 22 -11.51 5.65 -34.28
C SER A 22 -12.19 5.12 -33.02
N THR A 23 -13.41 4.60 -33.16
CA THR A 23 -14.17 4.03 -32.05
C THR A 23 -14.40 2.54 -32.21
N LEU A 24 -14.64 1.85 -31.10
CA LEU A 24 -15.19 0.50 -31.06
C LEU A 24 -16.64 0.56 -30.56
N PRO A 25 -17.51 -0.40 -30.93
CA PRO A 25 -18.86 -0.48 -30.41
C PRO A 25 -18.89 -0.55 -28.88
N ALA A 26 -19.79 0.22 -28.25
CA ALA A 26 -19.93 0.21 -26.79
C ALA A 26 -20.37 -1.16 -26.25
N ALA A 27 -21.08 -1.96 -27.06
CA ALA A 27 -21.51 -3.31 -26.70
C ALA A 27 -20.34 -4.30 -26.52
N ASP A 28 -19.16 -4.00 -27.09
CA ASP A 28 -17.97 -4.84 -26.96
C ASP A 28 -17.18 -4.52 -25.67
N PHE A 29 -17.56 -3.45 -24.97
CA PHE A 29 -16.90 -3.07 -23.72
C PHE A 29 -17.35 -4.02 -22.60
N PRO A 30 -16.41 -4.62 -21.84
CA PRO A 30 -16.76 -5.58 -20.80
C PRO A 30 -17.52 -4.90 -19.66
N ASN A 31 -18.73 -5.38 -19.38
CA ASN A 31 -19.51 -4.94 -18.23
C ASN A 31 -19.06 -5.71 -16.98
N LEU A 32 -19.09 -5.02 -15.85
CA LEU A 32 -18.99 -5.67 -14.55
C LEU A 32 -20.41 -6.03 -14.12
N ASP A 33 -20.64 -7.31 -13.83
CA ASP A 33 -21.93 -7.75 -13.29
C ASP A 33 -22.21 -7.05 -11.96
N ASP A 34 -23.49 -6.74 -11.72
CA ASP A 34 -23.90 -6.29 -10.40
C ASP A 34 -23.83 -7.43 -9.39
N TRP A 35 -23.47 -7.09 -8.16
CA TRP A 35 -23.28 -8.02 -7.07
C TRP A 35 -23.79 -7.43 -5.77
N GLN A 36 -24.16 -8.31 -4.83
CA GLN A 36 -24.61 -7.92 -3.50
C GLN A 36 -23.42 -7.80 -2.55
N SER A 37 -23.37 -6.70 -1.80
CA SER A 37 -22.37 -6.50 -0.75
C SER A 37 -22.68 -7.37 0.47
N GLU A 38 -21.64 -7.96 1.04
CA GLU A 38 -21.68 -8.65 2.32
C GLU A 38 -21.40 -7.67 3.47
N VAL A 39 -20.53 -6.70 3.22
CA VAL A 39 -20.19 -5.63 4.15
C VAL A 39 -20.27 -4.30 3.43
N GLU A 40 -20.90 -3.33 4.08
CA GLU A 40 -20.98 -1.97 3.58
C GLU A 40 -20.78 -0.97 4.73
N PHE A 41 -19.96 0.03 4.48
CA PHE A 41 -19.69 1.09 5.45
C PHE A 41 -19.22 2.37 4.77
N THR A 42 -19.25 3.46 5.53
CA THR A 42 -18.80 4.78 5.10
C THR A 42 -17.74 5.29 6.06
N LEU A 43 -16.69 5.94 5.53
CA LEU A 43 -15.63 6.54 6.32
C LEU A 43 -15.04 7.78 5.65
N PRO A 44 -14.35 8.67 6.40
CA PRO A 44 -13.58 9.75 5.81
C PRO A 44 -12.49 9.23 4.88
N GLN A 45 -12.26 9.91 3.75
CA GLN A 45 -11.19 9.53 2.81
C GLN A 45 -9.82 9.51 3.48
N ALA A 46 -9.55 10.47 4.37
CA ALA A 46 -8.30 10.56 5.12
C ALA A 46 -8.01 9.29 5.95
N THR A 47 -9.05 8.66 6.51
CA THR A 47 -8.93 7.42 7.27
C THR A 47 -8.48 6.27 6.38
N MET A 48 -9.12 6.09 5.21
CA MET A 48 -8.72 5.08 4.23
C MET A 48 -7.31 5.33 3.70
N LYS A 49 -7.00 6.57 3.34
CA LYS A 49 -5.67 6.99 2.89
C LYS A 49 -4.58 6.64 3.91
N ARG A 50 -4.81 6.96 5.17
CA ARG A 50 -3.86 6.66 6.26
C ARG A 50 -3.64 5.17 6.44
N LEU A 51 -4.68 4.35 6.36
CA LEU A 51 -4.57 2.88 6.42
C LEU A 51 -3.67 2.35 5.29
N ILE A 52 -3.93 2.78 4.04
CA ILE A 52 -3.17 2.36 2.87
C ILE A 52 -1.72 2.85 2.94
N GLU A 53 -1.48 4.13 3.25
CA GLU A 53 -0.13 4.71 3.36
C GLU A 53 0.71 4.03 4.46
N ALA A 54 0.08 3.68 5.58
CA ALA A 54 0.77 3.01 6.69
C ALA A 54 1.21 1.59 6.37
N THR A 55 0.64 0.93 5.36
CA THR A 55 0.85 -0.51 5.13
C THR A 55 1.37 -0.86 3.75
N GLN A 56 1.09 -0.07 2.70
CA GLN A 56 1.35 -0.43 1.30
C GLN A 56 2.80 -0.80 0.97
N PHE A 57 3.78 -0.21 1.67
CA PHE A 57 5.20 -0.44 1.41
C PHE A 57 5.65 -1.87 1.77
N SER A 58 4.85 -2.61 2.54
CA SER A 58 5.12 -3.99 2.94
C SER A 58 4.45 -5.03 2.05
N MET A 59 3.68 -4.65 1.02
CA MET A 59 3.14 -5.61 0.06
C MET A 59 4.25 -6.27 -0.76
N ALA A 60 4.12 -7.57 -1.04
CA ALA A 60 5.08 -8.29 -1.88
C ALA A 60 5.05 -7.80 -3.34
N HIS A 61 6.14 -8.08 -4.06
CA HIS A 61 6.33 -7.72 -5.45
C HIS A 61 6.55 -8.97 -6.30
N GLN A 62 5.54 -9.36 -7.09
CA GLN A 62 5.60 -10.53 -7.98
C GLN A 62 6.04 -11.82 -7.25
N ASP A 63 5.60 -11.99 -6.00
CA ASP A 63 5.83 -13.21 -5.24
C ASP A 63 5.00 -14.36 -5.82
N VAL A 64 5.53 -15.57 -5.76
CA VAL A 64 4.83 -16.81 -6.16
C VAL A 64 3.57 -17.03 -5.31
N ARG A 65 3.59 -16.57 -4.06
CA ARG A 65 2.45 -16.52 -3.14
C ARG A 65 1.61 -15.30 -3.48
N TYR A 66 0.75 -15.46 -4.47
CA TYR A 66 -0.01 -14.36 -5.05
C TYR A 66 -0.89 -13.59 -4.04
N TYR A 67 -1.32 -14.22 -2.94
CA TYR A 67 -2.07 -13.60 -1.84
C TYR A 67 -1.24 -12.57 -1.03
N LEU A 68 0.09 -12.55 -1.18
CA LEU A 68 0.97 -11.52 -0.60
C LEU A 68 1.19 -10.32 -1.53
N ASN A 69 0.82 -10.43 -2.82
CA ASN A 69 0.91 -9.35 -3.81
C ASN A 69 -0.26 -8.35 -3.71
N GLY A 70 -0.89 -8.28 -2.54
CA GLY A 70 -2.03 -7.42 -2.24
C GLY A 70 -2.03 -7.00 -0.78
N MET A 71 -3.08 -6.32 -0.38
CA MET A 71 -3.28 -5.84 0.98
C MET A 71 -4.53 -6.48 1.56
N LEU A 72 -4.42 -7.02 2.76
CA LEU A 72 -5.57 -7.49 3.52
C LEU A 72 -6.36 -6.28 4.02
N PHE A 73 -7.67 -6.30 3.81
CA PHE A 73 -8.65 -5.43 4.45
C PHE A 73 -9.49 -6.32 5.35
N GLU A 74 -9.53 -6.01 6.64
CA GLU A 74 -10.24 -6.76 7.65
C GLU A 74 -11.15 -5.82 8.43
N THR A 75 -12.46 -6.12 8.47
CA THR A 75 -13.42 -5.48 9.36
C THR A 75 -13.60 -6.37 10.57
N GLU A 76 -13.57 -5.80 11.78
CA GLU A 76 -13.77 -6.54 13.02
C GLU A 76 -14.42 -5.62 14.05
N GLY A 77 -15.72 -5.79 14.29
CA GLY A 77 -16.48 -4.90 15.17
C GLY A 77 -16.43 -3.45 14.66
N SER A 78 -15.98 -2.52 15.48
CA SER A 78 -15.85 -1.11 15.14
C SER A 78 -14.45 -0.73 14.62
N GLU A 79 -13.71 -1.65 14.01
CA GLU A 79 -12.39 -1.36 13.43
C GLU A 79 -12.30 -1.81 11.97
N LEU A 80 -11.64 -0.96 11.16
CA LEU A 80 -11.09 -1.34 9.87
C LEU A 80 -9.57 -1.49 10.01
N ARG A 81 -9.05 -2.62 9.57
CA ARG A 81 -7.63 -2.94 9.61
C ARG A 81 -7.10 -3.24 8.23
N THR A 82 -5.91 -2.73 7.96
CA THR A 82 -5.12 -3.08 6.78
C THR A 82 -3.84 -3.81 7.19
N VAL A 83 -3.48 -4.84 6.43
CA VAL A 83 -2.26 -5.62 6.67
C VAL A 83 -1.56 -5.90 5.35
N ALA A 84 -0.24 -5.70 5.33
CA ALA A 84 0.59 -6.05 4.19
C ALA A 84 1.91 -6.68 4.65
N THR A 85 2.38 -7.70 3.94
CA THR A 85 3.65 -8.38 4.21
C THR A 85 4.24 -8.99 2.94
N ASP A 86 5.58 -9.01 2.88
CA ASP A 86 6.37 -9.69 1.86
C ASP A 86 7.00 -11.00 2.39
N GLY A 87 6.65 -11.39 3.62
CA GLY A 87 7.25 -12.51 4.35
C GLY A 87 8.57 -12.18 5.06
N HIS A 88 9.14 -10.99 4.84
CA HIS A 88 10.33 -10.50 5.55
C HIS A 88 10.00 -9.39 6.54
N ARG A 89 9.02 -8.55 6.20
CA ARG A 89 8.49 -7.49 7.05
C ARG A 89 6.98 -7.48 7.01
N LEU A 90 6.36 -6.86 8.01
CA LEU A 90 4.91 -6.79 8.15
C LEU A 90 4.52 -5.39 8.64
N ALA A 91 3.48 -4.83 8.03
CA ALA A 91 2.87 -3.58 8.44
C ALA A 91 1.38 -3.81 8.70
N VAL A 92 0.90 -3.30 9.82
CA VAL A 92 -0.51 -3.36 10.26
C VAL A 92 -0.92 -1.96 10.67
N CYS A 93 -2.09 -1.53 10.24
CA CYS A 93 -2.72 -0.30 10.70
C CYS A 93 -4.21 -0.56 10.92
N SER A 94 -4.73 -0.14 12.07
CA SER A 94 -6.17 -0.15 12.38
C SER A 94 -6.67 1.26 12.62
N MET A 95 -7.93 1.49 12.26
CA MET A 95 -8.67 2.71 12.52
C MET A 95 -10.06 2.38 13.03
N PRO A 96 -10.58 3.16 13.99
CA PRO A 96 -11.96 3.00 14.43
C PRO A 96 -12.93 3.39 13.32
N LEU A 97 -14.06 2.70 13.27
CA LEU A 97 -15.23 3.00 12.48
C LEU A 97 -16.36 3.44 13.40
N GLU A 98 -17.28 4.24 12.88
CA GLU A 98 -18.46 4.69 13.62
C GLU A 98 -19.51 3.57 13.80
N ALA A 99 -19.49 2.57 12.92
CA ALA A 99 -20.41 1.45 12.93
C ALA A 99 -19.70 0.14 13.32
N SER A 100 -20.46 -0.76 13.96
CA SER A 100 -20.02 -2.14 14.19
C SER A 100 -20.33 -2.98 12.94
N LEU A 101 -19.30 -3.63 12.41
CA LEU A 101 -19.35 -4.44 11.20
C LEU A 101 -19.08 -5.92 11.52
N PRO A 102 -19.62 -6.84 10.70
CA PRO A 102 -19.27 -8.25 10.80
C PRO A 102 -17.78 -8.47 10.54
N SER A 103 -17.25 -9.53 11.16
CA SER A 103 -15.88 -9.99 10.89
C SER A 103 -15.78 -10.46 9.44
N HIS A 104 -15.04 -9.72 8.62
CA HIS A 104 -14.87 -10.04 7.22
C HIS A 104 -13.46 -9.66 6.77
N SER A 105 -12.86 -10.46 5.89
CA SER A 105 -11.47 -10.28 5.48
C SER A 105 -11.29 -10.56 4.01
N VAL A 106 -10.75 -9.59 3.27
CA VAL A 106 -10.53 -9.69 1.83
C VAL A 106 -9.15 -9.19 1.44
N ILE A 107 -8.61 -9.70 0.34
CA ILE A 107 -7.30 -9.28 -0.18
C ILE A 107 -7.53 -8.44 -1.43
N VAL A 108 -7.19 -7.16 -1.36
CA VAL A 108 -7.24 -6.25 -2.51
C VAL A 108 -5.92 -6.34 -3.28
N PRO A 109 -5.92 -6.61 -4.59
CA PRO A 109 -4.69 -6.68 -5.39
C PRO A 109 -3.91 -5.37 -5.33
N ARG A 110 -2.56 -5.43 -5.38
CA ARG A 110 -1.70 -4.24 -5.34
C ARG A 110 -2.12 -3.13 -6.30
N LYS A 111 -2.47 -3.46 -7.54
CA LYS A 111 -2.94 -2.46 -8.52
C LYS A 111 -4.23 -1.79 -8.06
N GLY A 112 -5.17 -2.56 -7.52
CA GLY A 112 -6.42 -2.04 -6.98
C GLY A 112 -6.19 -1.11 -5.79
N VAL A 113 -5.26 -1.45 -4.89
CA VAL A 113 -4.86 -0.57 -3.77
C VAL A 113 -4.28 0.74 -4.28
N ILE A 114 -3.40 0.70 -5.29
CA ILE A 114 -2.78 1.90 -5.86
C ILE A 114 -3.82 2.81 -6.52
N GLU A 115 -4.75 2.26 -7.30
CA GLU A 115 -5.79 3.06 -7.94
C GLU A 115 -6.81 3.60 -6.93
N LEU A 116 -7.21 2.79 -5.94
CA LEU A 116 -8.04 3.26 -4.83
C LEU A 116 -7.37 4.47 -4.14
N MET A 117 -6.07 4.38 -3.86
CA MET A 117 -5.30 5.45 -3.26
C MET A 117 -5.27 6.73 -4.12
N ARG A 118 -5.22 6.61 -5.45
CA ARG A 118 -5.28 7.75 -6.38
C ARG A 118 -6.65 8.39 -6.47
N MET A 119 -7.72 7.62 -6.25
CA MET A 119 -9.09 8.11 -6.21
C MET A 119 -9.34 9.00 -4.98
N LEU A 120 -8.58 8.81 -3.89
CA LEU A 120 -8.71 9.58 -2.64
C LEU A 120 -7.98 10.93 -2.77
N ASP A 121 -8.72 11.96 -3.16
CA ASP A 121 -8.22 13.33 -3.31
C ASP A 121 -8.09 14.08 -1.97
N GLY A 122 -8.67 13.54 -0.90
CA GLY A 122 -8.65 14.16 0.42
C GLY A 122 -9.71 15.24 0.61
N GLY A 123 -10.73 15.28 -0.25
CA GLY A 123 -11.90 16.12 -0.06
C GLY A 123 -12.80 15.66 1.10
N GLU A 124 -13.79 16.49 1.40
CA GLU A 124 -14.76 16.26 2.50
C GLU A 124 -15.81 15.19 2.16
N ASN A 125 -15.97 14.84 0.88
CA ASN A 125 -16.92 13.83 0.47
C ASN A 125 -16.54 12.47 1.09
N PRO A 126 -17.47 11.80 1.80
CA PRO A 126 -17.16 10.55 2.45
C PRO A 126 -16.95 9.44 1.42
N LEU A 127 -16.09 8.48 1.77
CA LEU A 127 -15.88 7.26 1.01
C LEU A 127 -16.88 6.20 1.46
N ARG A 128 -17.74 5.73 0.56
CA ARG A 128 -18.58 4.54 0.78
C ARG A 128 -17.86 3.32 0.22
N VAL A 129 -17.72 2.28 1.02
CA VAL A 129 -17.06 1.01 0.66
C VAL A 129 -18.06 -0.12 0.73
N GLN A 130 -18.09 -0.93 -0.33
CA GLN A 130 -18.85 -2.15 -0.43
C GLN A 130 -17.87 -3.30 -0.66
N ILE A 131 -18.00 -4.37 0.13
CA ILE A 131 -17.18 -5.57 0.02
C ILE A 131 -18.13 -6.74 -0.18
N GLY A 132 -17.91 -7.52 -1.24
CA GLY A 132 -18.56 -8.80 -1.48
C GLY A 132 -17.53 -9.92 -1.54
N SER A 133 -17.98 -11.14 -1.84
CA SER A 133 -17.13 -12.33 -1.91
C SER A 133 -15.92 -12.19 -2.84
N ASN A 134 -16.11 -11.63 -4.04
CA ASN A 134 -15.09 -11.57 -5.09
C ASN A 134 -14.72 -10.16 -5.54
N ASN A 135 -15.40 -9.13 -5.00
CA ASN A 135 -15.29 -7.76 -5.45
C ASN A 135 -15.29 -6.77 -4.29
N ILE A 136 -14.59 -5.66 -4.49
CA ILE A 136 -14.67 -4.46 -3.66
C ILE A 136 -15.07 -3.28 -4.55
N ARG A 137 -15.98 -2.44 -4.06
CA ARG A 137 -16.41 -1.21 -4.70
C ARG A 137 -16.24 -0.04 -3.73
N ALA A 138 -15.72 1.06 -4.24
CA ALA A 138 -15.46 2.29 -3.50
C ALA A 138 -16.12 3.45 -4.25
N HIS A 139 -16.86 4.28 -3.55
CA HIS A 139 -17.60 5.40 -4.10
C HIS A 139 -17.24 6.71 -3.39
N VAL A 140 -16.81 7.71 -4.17
CA VAL A 140 -16.48 9.07 -3.69
C VAL A 140 -16.97 10.07 -4.72
N GLY A 141 -17.91 10.94 -4.36
CA GLY A 141 -18.49 11.92 -5.29
C GLY A 141 -19.10 11.22 -6.51
N ASP A 142 -18.60 11.53 -7.71
CA ASP A 142 -19.02 10.93 -8.98
C ASP A 142 -18.14 9.75 -9.42
N PHE A 143 -17.15 9.36 -8.60
CA PHE A 143 -16.23 8.27 -8.93
C PHE A 143 -16.66 6.95 -8.29
N ILE A 144 -16.79 5.93 -9.13
CA ILE A 144 -16.98 4.53 -8.72
C ILE A 144 -15.75 3.73 -9.12
N PHE A 145 -15.02 3.22 -8.13
CA PHE A 145 -13.95 2.26 -8.32
C PHE A 145 -14.46 0.85 -8.01
N THR A 146 -14.19 -0.13 -8.87
CA THR A 146 -14.48 -1.54 -8.60
C THR A 146 -13.25 -2.38 -8.94
N SER A 147 -12.86 -3.29 -8.03
CA SER A 147 -11.77 -4.25 -8.24
C SER A 147 -12.21 -5.65 -7.90
N LYS A 148 -11.70 -6.64 -8.64
CA LYS A 148 -11.71 -8.03 -8.19
C LYS A 148 -10.81 -8.19 -6.96
N LEU A 149 -11.14 -9.14 -6.12
CA LEU A 149 -10.36 -9.57 -4.96
C LEU A 149 -9.40 -10.69 -5.36
N VAL A 150 -8.34 -10.88 -4.58
CA VAL A 150 -7.43 -12.01 -4.73
C VAL A 150 -8.03 -13.22 -4.01
N ASP A 151 -8.21 -14.32 -4.73
CA ASP A 151 -8.71 -15.58 -4.16
C ASP A 151 -7.62 -16.30 -3.37
N GLY A 152 -7.60 -16.12 -2.05
CA GLY A 152 -6.67 -16.82 -1.19
C GLY A 152 -6.80 -16.42 0.26
N ARG A 153 -6.21 -17.23 1.15
CA ARG A 153 -6.21 -16.96 2.58
C ARG A 153 -4.94 -16.19 2.97
N PHE A 154 -5.12 -14.99 3.53
CA PHE A 154 -4.01 -14.23 4.07
C PHE A 154 -3.44 -14.94 5.31
N PRO A 155 -2.11 -14.98 5.51
CA PRO A 155 -1.52 -15.63 6.68
C PRO A 155 -1.99 -14.97 7.99
N ASP A 156 -2.08 -15.78 9.06
CA ASP A 156 -2.43 -15.29 10.39
C ASP A 156 -1.28 -14.43 10.95
N TYR A 157 -1.36 -13.12 10.68
CA TYR A 157 -0.35 -12.15 11.05
C TYR A 157 -0.25 -11.92 12.56
N ARG A 158 -1.31 -12.23 13.33
CA ARG A 158 -1.32 -12.05 14.79
C ARG A 158 -0.30 -12.97 15.47
N ARG A 159 0.07 -14.08 14.82
CA ARG A 159 1.08 -15.04 15.33
C ARG A 159 2.52 -14.54 15.24
N VAL A 160 2.81 -13.59 14.35
CA VAL A 160 4.18 -13.08 14.15
C VAL A 160 4.45 -11.78 14.90
N LEU A 161 3.42 -11.17 15.51
CA LEU A 161 3.58 -10.00 16.36
C LEU A 161 4.25 -10.41 17.68
N PRO A 162 5.37 -9.76 18.07
CA PRO A 162 5.98 -10.00 19.38
C PRO A 162 4.99 -9.68 20.51
N LYS A 163 4.72 -10.65 21.39
CA LYS A 163 3.72 -10.49 22.45
C LYS A 163 4.26 -9.73 23.68
N ASN A 164 5.49 -10.06 24.10
CA ASN A 164 6.10 -9.53 25.31
C ASN A 164 7.55 -9.11 25.02
N PRO A 165 7.77 -7.94 24.38
CA PRO A 165 9.11 -7.38 24.27
C PRO A 165 9.67 -7.03 25.66
N ASP A 166 10.90 -7.42 25.95
CA ASP A 166 11.62 -7.13 27.20
C ASP A 166 12.48 -5.86 27.11
N LYS A 167 12.65 -5.32 25.90
CA LYS A 167 13.50 -4.16 25.61
C LYS A 167 12.78 -3.17 24.72
N HIS A 168 12.76 -1.91 25.16
CA HIS A 168 12.17 -0.79 24.46
C HIS A 168 13.21 0.30 24.25
N LEU A 169 13.13 0.97 23.11
CA LEU A 169 13.99 2.08 22.73
C LEU A 169 13.13 3.18 22.12
N GLU A 170 13.23 4.38 22.66
CA GLU A 170 12.62 5.58 22.12
C GLU A 170 13.70 6.48 21.52
N ALA A 171 13.44 7.00 20.32
CA ALA A 171 14.34 7.88 19.60
C ALA A 171 13.55 8.82 18.69
N GLY A 172 14.09 10.02 18.43
CA GLY A 172 13.49 10.95 17.47
C GLY A 172 13.46 10.34 16.07
N CYS A 173 12.27 10.28 15.46
CA CYS A 173 12.04 9.63 14.16
C CYS A 173 12.97 10.18 13.06
N ASP A 174 13.08 11.51 12.97
CA ASP A 174 13.91 12.17 11.95
C ASP A 174 15.40 11.87 12.13
N ILE A 175 15.90 11.91 13.36
CA ILE A 175 17.29 11.62 13.69
C ILE A 175 17.62 10.17 13.29
N LEU A 176 16.76 9.23 13.67
CA LEU A 176 16.96 7.81 13.39
C LEU A 176 16.90 7.53 11.88
N LYS A 177 15.93 8.15 11.18
CA LYS A 177 15.79 8.05 9.72
C LYS A 177 17.00 8.60 8.98
N GLN A 178 17.49 9.78 9.36
CA GLN A 178 18.70 10.38 8.77
C GLN A 178 19.94 9.50 9.02
N ALA A 179 20.08 8.98 10.24
CA ALA A 179 21.20 8.10 10.58
C ALA A 179 21.19 6.80 9.74
N PHE A 180 20.02 6.18 9.54
CA PHE A 180 19.90 5.01 8.66
C PHE A 180 20.13 5.36 7.19
N ALA A 181 19.62 6.49 6.71
CA ALA A 181 19.80 6.93 5.32
C ALA A 181 21.28 7.18 4.99
N ALA A 182 22.02 7.85 5.89
CA ALA A 182 23.45 8.11 5.72
C ALA A 182 24.27 6.81 5.58
N GLN A 183 23.87 5.74 6.29
CA GLN A 183 24.56 4.45 6.24
C GLN A 183 24.25 3.64 4.96
N GLN A 184 23.03 3.72 4.43
CA GLN A 184 22.63 2.98 3.22
C GLN A 184 23.43 3.39 1.97
N SER A 185 23.90 4.64 1.90
CA SER A 185 24.77 5.13 0.83
C SER A 185 26.10 4.35 0.71
N SER A 186 26.52 3.65 1.77
CA SER A 186 27.80 2.92 1.81
C SER A 186 27.81 1.53 1.14
N ARG A 187 26.68 1.01 0.60
CA ARG A 187 26.58 -0.35 -0.02
C ARG A 187 27.14 -1.48 0.87
N MET A 188 26.95 -1.41 2.19
CA MET A 188 27.47 -2.38 3.16
C MET A 188 26.36 -3.18 3.86
N ARG A 189 26.73 -4.29 4.51
CA ARG A 189 25.84 -5.01 5.42
C ARG A 189 25.63 -4.13 6.66
N ASN A 190 24.39 -3.71 6.87
CA ASN A 190 24.02 -2.82 7.96
C ASN A 190 23.58 -3.64 9.18
N SER A 191 24.08 -3.27 10.35
CA SER A 191 23.68 -3.83 11.63
C SER A 191 23.53 -2.70 12.65
N ALA A 192 22.36 -2.61 13.28
CA ALA A 192 22.12 -1.69 14.38
C ALA A 192 22.28 -2.42 15.71
N ALA A 193 22.99 -1.82 16.67
CA ALA A 193 23.10 -2.29 18.05
C ALA A 193 22.62 -1.19 18.99
N CYS A 194 21.77 -1.55 19.95
CA CYS A 194 21.29 -0.63 20.99
C CYS A 194 22.01 -0.92 22.31
N VAL A 195 22.59 0.10 22.95
CA VAL A 195 23.30 0.00 24.23
C VAL A 195 22.80 1.08 25.18
N CYS A 196 22.07 0.68 26.22
CA CYS A 196 21.55 1.39 27.43
C CYS A 196 21.08 2.87 27.34
N THR A 197 21.74 3.73 26.58
CA THR A 197 21.42 5.15 26.35
C THR A 197 21.81 5.64 24.94
N SER A 198 22.34 4.77 24.06
CA SER A 198 22.79 5.12 22.72
C SER A 198 22.46 4.02 21.69
N VAL A 199 22.06 4.46 20.49
CA VAL A 199 21.90 3.58 19.33
C VAL A 199 23.14 3.69 18.47
N ARG A 200 23.92 2.61 18.37
CA ARG A 200 25.08 2.54 17.49
C ARG A 200 24.69 1.82 16.21
N ILE A 201 24.53 2.58 15.13
CA ILE A 201 24.32 2.02 13.79
C ILE A 201 25.69 1.83 13.15
N SER A 202 26.00 0.62 12.72
CA SER A 202 27.28 0.28 12.09
C SER A 202 27.09 -0.47 10.78
N SER A 203 27.93 -0.20 9.80
CA SER A 203 28.00 -0.95 8.56
C SER A 203 29.36 -1.65 8.45
N LYS A 204 29.38 -2.91 8.02
CA LYS A 204 30.62 -3.66 7.77
C LYS A 204 30.74 -3.98 6.29
N SER A 205 31.87 -3.61 5.71
CA SER A 205 32.29 -4.06 4.37
C SER A 205 32.97 -5.42 4.48
N PRO A 206 32.82 -6.31 3.48
CA PRO A 206 33.75 -7.43 3.34
C PRO A 206 35.17 -6.86 3.18
N PRO A 207 36.19 -7.49 3.77
CA PRO A 207 37.57 -7.02 3.63
C PRO A 207 37.93 -7.01 2.15
N ILE A 208 38.20 -5.83 1.59
CA ILE A 208 38.87 -5.71 0.30
C ILE A 208 40.28 -6.27 0.54
N THR A 209 40.59 -7.45 -0.01
CA THR A 209 41.95 -7.95 -0.11
C THR A 209 42.74 -7.02 -1.02
N ARG A 210 43.27 -5.93 -0.47
CA ARG A 210 44.30 -5.12 -1.11
C ARG A 210 45.61 -5.33 -0.37
N ASN A 211 46.56 -5.80 -1.17
CA ASN A 211 47.89 -6.26 -0.78
C ASN A 211 48.56 -5.43 0.32
N ARG A 212 49.19 -6.14 1.26
CA ARG A 212 50.10 -5.62 2.28
C ARG A 212 51.00 -4.51 1.72
N LYS A 213 50.89 -3.31 2.28
CA LYS A 213 52.08 -2.48 2.58
C LYS A 213 52.03 -2.09 4.04
N LYS A 214 52.80 -2.82 4.84
CA LYS A 214 53.25 -2.38 6.17
C LYS A 214 53.88 -1.00 6.01
N ARG A 215 53.33 0.01 6.66
CA ARG A 215 54.10 1.17 7.10
C ARG A 215 53.80 1.45 8.56
N LYS A 216 54.90 1.54 9.29
CA LYS A 216 55.08 1.66 10.74
C LYS A 216 54.84 3.11 11.20
N ARG A 217 54.25 3.25 12.41
CA ARG A 217 54.40 4.32 13.44
C ARG A 217 54.02 5.77 13.01
N PHE A 218 53.57 6.69 13.86
CA PHE A 218 53.91 7.03 15.25
C PHE A 218 52.72 7.66 16.01
N TRP A 219 52.82 7.68 17.34
CA TRP A 219 51.91 8.31 18.32
C TRP A 219 51.99 9.85 18.32
N THR A 220 50.87 10.51 18.61
CA THR A 220 50.59 11.29 19.84
C THR A 220 49.07 11.40 20.00
#